data_AF-A0A4Z2IDX6-F1
#
_entry.id   AF-A0A4Z2IDX6-F1
#
_cell.length_a   1.000
_cell.length_b   1.000
_cell.length_c   1.000
_cell.angle_alpha   90.00
_cell.angle_beta   90.00
_cell.angle_gamma   90.00
#
_symmetry.space_group_name_H-M   'P 1'
#
loop_
_entity.id
_entity.type
_entity.pdbx_description
1 polymer ?
#
loop_
_entity_poly.entity_id
_entity_poly.type
_entity_poly.pdbx_seq_one_letter_code
_entity_poly.pdbx_strand_id
1 'polypeptide(L)'
;MGDKKRKVPIVEETKVRVLYENEASSGPDDKADYPSAGTNSIYSAILSRNEAVKDATRLKTFLELRDKYAKKKVLFEDPLFPANDSSLFYSQKPSMKFEWKRPPEVCEKPHFIIDGASRTDICQGELGDCWLLAAIACLTVNEKLLYRVIPPDQSFTDNYAGIFHFQV
;
A
#
# COMPACT_ATOMS: atom_id res chain seq x y z
N MET A 1 -51.54 -12.12 -45.42
CA MET A 1 -52.08 -10.76 -45.63
C MET A 1 -52.65 -10.27 -44.31
N GLY A 2 -52.13 -9.16 -43.75
CA GLY A 2 -52.68 -8.40 -42.60
C GLY A 2 -52.58 -9.08 -41.23
N ASP A 3 -52.13 -8.48 -40.13
CA ASP A 3 -51.57 -7.16 -39.87
C ASP A 3 -50.60 -7.28 -38.67
N LYS A 4 -49.36 -6.84 -38.85
CA LYS A 4 -48.36 -6.74 -37.78
C LYS A 4 -48.72 -5.55 -36.89
N LYS A 5 -49.19 -5.80 -35.66
CA LYS A 5 -49.29 -4.78 -34.60
C LYS A 5 -47.90 -4.20 -34.34
N ARG A 6 -47.66 -2.98 -34.84
CA ARG A 6 -46.48 -2.18 -34.49
C ARG A 6 -46.57 -1.84 -33.01
N LYS A 7 -45.63 -2.34 -32.20
CA LYS A 7 -45.40 -1.84 -30.85
C LYS A 7 -44.77 -0.45 -31.00
N VAL A 8 -45.52 0.58 -30.62
CA VAL A 8 -45.00 1.95 -30.46
C VAL A 8 -44.21 1.96 -29.15
N PRO A 9 -42.96 2.45 -29.11
CA PRO A 9 -42.23 2.57 -27.85
C PRO A 9 -42.83 3.73 -27.04
N ILE A 10 -43.25 3.43 -25.81
CA ILE A 10 -43.57 4.46 -24.81
C ILE A 10 -42.22 5.02 -24.35
N VAL A 11 -41.96 6.28 -24.69
CA VAL A 11 -40.81 7.02 -24.19
C VAL A 11 -41.17 7.53 -22.80
N GLU A 12 -40.68 6.88 -21.75
CA GLU A 12 -40.72 7.45 -20.40
C GLU A 12 -39.65 8.54 -20.30
N GLU A 13 -40.08 9.80 -20.19
CA GLU A 13 -39.19 10.91 -19.87
C GLU A 13 -38.70 10.77 -18.42
N THR A 14 -37.52 10.16 -18.27
CA THR A 14 -36.81 10.13 -16.99
C THR A 14 -36.17 11.50 -16.78
N LYS A 15 -36.73 12.28 -15.86
CA LYS A 15 -36.22 13.61 -15.47
C LYS A 15 -34.90 13.46 -14.70
N VAL A 16 -33.78 13.51 -15.43
CA VAL A 16 -32.43 13.53 -14.86
C VAL A 16 -32.25 14.84 -14.09
N ARG A 17 -32.02 14.76 -12.77
CA ARG A 17 -31.50 15.91 -12.00
C ARG A 17 -30.03 16.08 -12.34
N VAL A 18 -29.73 17.06 -13.19
CA VAL A 18 -28.38 17.55 -13.43
C VAL A 18 -27.86 18.13 -12.11
N LEU A 19 -26.78 17.54 -11.59
CA LEU A 19 -26.02 18.12 -10.49
C LEU A 19 -25.28 19.33 -11.06
N TYR A 20 -25.51 20.49 -10.43
CA TYR A 20 -24.90 21.75 -10.81
C TYR A 20 -23.38 21.65 -10.80
N GLU A 21 -22.76 22.12 -11.87
CA GLU A 21 -21.32 22.31 -11.99
C GLU A 21 -20.86 23.30 -10.92
N ASN A 22 -19.80 22.96 -10.19
CA ASN A 22 -19.11 23.90 -9.31
C ASN A 22 -18.33 24.88 -10.18
N GLU A 23 -18.86 26.08 -10.37
CA GLU A 23 -18.09 27.17 -10.97
C GLU A 23 -16.96 27.58 -10.02
N ALA A 24 -15.71 27.36 -10.43
CA ALA A 24 -14.58 28.05 -9.87
C ALA A 24 -14.67 29.52 -10.31
N SER A 25 -15.07 30.39 -9.38
CA SER A 25 -15.03 31.84 -9.59
C SER A 25 -13.59 32.29 -9.80
N SER A 26 -13.28 32.74 -11.01
CA SER A 26 -12.07 33.49 -11.34
C SER A 26 -12.35 34.98 -11.14
N GLY A 27 -12.10 35.48 -9.93
CA GLY A 27 -12.06 36.90 -9.59
C GLY A 27 -10.86 37.17 -8.68
N PRO A 28 -10.14 38.30 -8.83
CA PRO A 28 -8.98 38.60 -8.00
C PRO A 28 -9.45 39.09 -6.63
N ASP A 29 -9.42 38.21 -5.63
CA ASP A 29 -9.54 38.63 -4.23
C ASP A 29 -8.22 39.27 -3.80
N ASP A 30 -8.13 40.58 -4.04
CA ASP A 30 -7.19 41.46 -3.38
C ASP A 30 -7.43 41.41 -1.86
N LYS A 31 -6.39 41.00 -1.13
CA LYS A 31 -6.24 40.94 0.35
C LYS A 31 -6.63 39.63 1.04
N ALA A 32 -5.77 38.63 0.83
CA ALA A 32 -5.30 37.79 1.93
C ALA A 32 -3.77 37.70 1.86
N ASP A 33 -3.07 38.47 2.69
CA ASP A 33 -1.64 38.26 2.96
C ASP A 33 -1.48 36.95 3.74
N TYR A 34 -1.58 35.83 3.03
CA TYR A 34 -1.04 34.56 3.51
C TYR A 34 0.46 34.58 3.20
N PRO A 35 1.35 34.53 4.21
CA PRO A 35 2.77 34.43 3.94
C PRO A 35 2.99 33.14 3.16
N SER A 36 3.53 33.31 1.95
CA SER A 36 3.96 32.22 1.07
C SER A 36 4.71 31.20 1.92
N ALA A 37 4.11 30.03 2.10
CA ALA A 37 4.72 28.90 2.77
C ALA A 37 5.86 28.41 1.89
N GLY A 38 6.98 29.12 1.98
CA GLY A 38 8.23 28.69 1.39
C GLY A 38 8.52 27.28 1.89
N THR A 39 9.14 26.49 1.03
CA THR A 39 9.64 25.13 1.27
C THR A 39 10.59 24.99 2.47
N ASN A 40 10.80 26.07 3.25
CA ASN A 40 11.61 26.17 4.45
C ASN A 40 10.83 26.72 5.67
N SER A 41 9.54 26.42 5.79
CA SER A 41 8.76 26.74 6.99
C SER A 41 9.21 25.88 8.18
N ILE A 42 9.36 26.47 9.36
CA ILE A 42 9.70 25.75 10.61
C ILE A 42 8.73 24.57 10.85
N TYR A 43 7.48 24.71 10.43
CA TYR A 43 6.45 23.65 10.51
C TYR A 43 6.79 22.43 9.64
N SER A 44 7.31 22.60 8.42
CA SER A 44 7.72 21.48 7.57
C SER A 44 8.95 20.78 8.14
N ALA A 45 9.90 21.53 8.72
CA ALA A 45 11.08 20.97 9.38
C ALA A 45 10.72 20.20 10.67
N ILE A 46 9.71 20.63 11.43
CA ILE A 46 9.22 19.93 12.62
C ILE A 46 8.48 18.65 12.23
N LEU A 47 7.60 18.70 11.23
CA LEU A 47 6.90 17.51 10.72
C LEU A 47 7.89 16.47 10.19
N SER A 48 8.88 16.89 9.38
CA SER A 48 9.93 16.01 8.86
C SER A 48 10.78 15.38 9.97
N ARG A 49 11.10 16.12 11.04
CA ARG A 49 11.78 15.55 12.22
C ARG A 49 10.92 14.55 12.97
N ASN A 50 9.63 14.84 13.13
CA ASN A 50 8.70 13.95 13.84
C ASN A 50 8.47 12.64 13.07
N GLU A 51 8.46 12.67 11.74
CA GLU A 51 8.47 11.46 10.89
C GLU A 51 9.77 10.68 11.07
N ALA A 52 10.93 11.34 10.93
CA ALA A 52 12.23 10.69 11.10
C ALA A 52 12.42 10.04 12.49
N VAL A 53 11.88 10.65 13.55
CA VAL A 53 11.91 10.09 14.91
C VAL A 53 10.98 8.87 15.05
N LYS A 54 9.81 8.87 14.41
CA LYS A 54 8.93 7.69 14.37
C LYS A 54 9.58 6.54 13.62
N ASP A 55 10.22 6.83 12.49
CA ASP A 55 10.92 5.83 11.68
C ASP A 55 12.13 5.26 12.43
N ALA A 56 12.91 6.11 13.10
CA ALA A 56 14.03 5.67 13.93
C ALA A 56 13.56 4.78 15.11
N THR A 57 12.43 5.13 15.73
CA THR A 57 11.86 4.32 16.82
C THR A 57 11.39 2.96 16.30
N ARG A 58 10.66 2.94 15.18
CA ARG A 58 10.20 1.70 14.54
C ARG A 58 11.37 0.82 14.08
N LEU A 59 12.40 1.41 13.49
CA LEU A 59 13.62 0.70 13.09
C LEU A 59 14.32 0.10 14.31
N LYS A 60 14.47 0.87 15.39
CA LYS A 60 15.03 0.36 16.65
C LYS A 60 14.22 -0.82 17.19
N THR A 61 12.90 -0.71 17.20
CA THR A 61 12.02 -1.81 17.63
C THR A 61 12.16 -3.05 16.73
N PHE A 62 12.28 -2.87 15.42
CA PHE A 62 12.53 -3.96 14.47
C PHE A 62 13.86 -4.67 14.76
N LEU A 63 14.97 -3.92 14.89
CA LEU A 63 16.29 -4.50 15.14
C LEU A 63 16.31 -5.28 16.47
N GLU A 64 15.72 -4.71 17.54
CA GLU A 64 15.62 -5.38 18.84
C GLU A 64 14.81 -6.68 18.76
N LEU A 65 13.70 -6.69 18.02
CA LEU A 65 12.89 -7.88 17.78
C LEU A 65 13.65 -8.91 16.96
N ARG A 66 14.22 -8.53 15.81
CA ARG A 66 15.01 -9.44 14.96
C ARG A 66 16.12 -10.12 15.75
N ASP A 67 16.92 -9.34 16.47
CA ASP A 67 18.08 -9.86 17.19
C ASP A 67 17.66 -10.77 18.36
N LYS A 68 16.55 -10.45 19.04
CA LYS A 68 15.96 -11.30 20.08
C LYS A 68 15.56 -12.68 19.53
N TYR A 69 14.91 -12.72 18.38
CA TYR A 69 14.41 -13.97 17.78
C TYR A 69 15.54 -14.76 17.10
N ALA A 70 16.48 -14.08 16.44
CA ALA A 70 17.72 -14.67 15.93
C ALA A 70 18.51 -15.35 17.05
N LYS A 71 18.71 -14.67 18.20
CA LYS A 71 19.41 -15.23 19.36
C LYS A 71 18.70 -16.46 19.94
N LYS A 72 17.37 -16.44 19.98
CA LYS A 72 16.57 -17.56 20.47
C LYS A 72 16.51 -18.74 19.49
N LYS A 73 16.93 -18.55 18.24
CA LYS A 73 16.80 -19.53 17.14
C LYS A 73 15.35 -19.97 16.92
N VAL A 74 14.41 -19.04 17.08
CA VAL A 74 12.99 -19.23 16.79
C VAL A 74 12.54 -18.14 15.84
N LEU A 75 11.66 -18.48 14.90
CA LEU A 75 11.15 -17.53 13.92
C LEU A 75 10.09 -16.64 14.56
N PHE A 76 10.07 -15.37 14.17
CA PHE A 76 9.11 -14.40 14.65
C PHE A 76 7.70 -14.71 14.13
N GLU A 77 6.72 -14.55 15.01
CA GLU A 77 5.30 -14.57 14.72
C GLU A 77 4.70 -13.27 15.22
N ASP A 78 3.97 -12.56 14.36
CA ASP A 78 3.39 -11.27 14.69
C ASP A 78 2.10 -11.45 15.51
N PRO A 79 2.06 -11.02 16.78
CA PRO A 79 0.86 -11.13 17.59
C PRO A 79 -0.27 -10.19 17.15
N LEU A 80 0.03 -9.12 16.40
CA LEU A 80 -0.95 -8.16 15.90
C LEU A 80 -1.49 -8.53 14.52
N PHE A 81 -0.77 -9.41 13.79
CA PHE A 81 -1.16 -9.88 12.48
C PHE A 81 -0.88 -11.39 12.35
N PRO A 82 -1.66 -12.23 13.05
CA PRO A 82 -1.39 -13.66 13.13
C PRO A 82 -1.65 -14.37 11.79
N ALA A 83 -0.91 -15.44 11.52
CA ALA A 83 -1.05 -16.27 10.31
C ALA A 83 -2.32 -17.16 10.34
N ASN A 84 -3.50 -16.54 10.39
CA ASN A 84 -4.79 -17.21 10.38
C ASN A 84 -5.86 -16.35 9.66
N ASP A 85 -7.10 -16.84 9.58
CA ASP A 85 -8.18 -16.20 8.85
C ASP A 85 -8.50 -14.76 9.32
N SER A 86 -8.21 -14.41 10.57
CA SER A 86 -8.46 -13.05 11.09
C SER A 86 -7.61 -11.97 10.41
N SER A 87 -6.45 -12.35 9.87
CA SER A 87 -5.60 -11.47 9.07
C SER A 87 -5.98 -11.42 7.59
N LEU A 88 -6.80 -12.36 7.11
CA LEU A 88 -7.23 -12.41 5.71
C LEU A 88 -8.60 -11.76 5.50
N PHE A 89 -9.55 -12.00 6.42
CA PHE A 89 -10.94 -11.66 6.21
C PHE A 89 -11.56 -11.00 7.45
N TYR A 90 -12.38 -9.98 7.22
CA TYR A 90 -13.17 -9.32 8.28
C TYR A 90 -14.65 -9.74 8.29
N SER A 91 -15.13 -10.43 7.25
CA SER A 91 -16.55 -10.76 7.09
C SER A 91 -16.79 -12.13 6.46
N GLN A 92 -16.70 -12.25 5.13
CA GLN A 92 -16.96 -13.50 4.42
C GLN A 92 -15.67 -14.28 4.23
N LYS A 93 -15.70 -15.55 4.66
CA LYS A 93 -14.63 -16.51 4.37
C LYS A 93 -14.95 -17.22 3.03
N PRO A 94 -14.05 -17.14 2.03
CA PRO A 94 -14.18 -17.92 0.81
C PRO A 94 -14.22 -19.43 1.10
N SER A 95 -14.77 -20.23 0.18
CA SER A 95 -14.75 -21.70 0.29
C SER A 95 -13.33 -22.28 0.13
N MET A 96 -12.40 -21.48 -0.39
CA MET A 96 -11.00 -21.85 -0.56
C MET A 96 -10.27 -21.94 0.80
N LYS A 97 -9.40 -22.94 0.94
CA LYS A 97 -8.54 -23.11 2.11
C LYS A 97 -7.17 -22.50 1.82
N PHE A 98 -6.72 -21.61 2.70
CA PHE A 98 -5.39 -21.01 2.64
C PHE A 98 -4.46 -21.70 3.64
N GLU A 99 -3.22 -21.92 3.22
CA GLU A 99 -2.13 -22.39 4.08
C GLU A 99 -1.06 -21.30 4.13
N TRP A 100 -0.66 -20.89 5.33
CA TRP A 100 0.39 -19.90 5.51
C TRP A 100 1.75 -20.59 5.46
N LYS A 101 2.63 -20.13 4.56
CA LYS A 101 4.01 -20.61 4.42
C LYS A 101 4.97 -19.43 4.38
N ARG A 102 6.14 -19.61 4.99
CA ARG A 102 7.28 -18.70 4.88
C ARG A 102 8.01 -18.96 3.57
N PRO A 103 8.73 -17.98 3.00
CA PRO A 103 9.45 -18.16 1.74
C PRO A 103 10.42 -19.37 1.69
N PRO A 104 11.16 -19.72 2.76
CA PRO A 104 11.99 -20.93 2.79
C PRO A 104 11.21 -22.26 2.72
N GLU A 105 9.90 -22.26 2.99
CA GLU A 105 9.03 -23.43 2.88
C GLU A 105 8.42 -23.56 1.48
N VAL A 106 8.53 -22.52 0.65
CA VAL A 106 8.00 -22.46 -0.73
C VAL A 106 9.09 -22.74 -1.76
N CYS A 107 10.32 -22.28 -1.51
CA CYS A 107 11.45 -22.46 -2.42
C CYS A 107 12.77 -22.65 -1.66
N GLU A 108 13.74 -23.33 -2.28
CA GLU A 108 15.02 -23.69 -1.63
C GLU A 108 15.92 -22.49 -1.31
N LYS A 109 15.90 -21.44 -2.15
CA LYS A 109 16.80 -20.29 -2.06
C LYS A 109 16.01 -18.98 -2.19
N PRO A 110 15.22 -18.61 -1.18
CA PRO A 110 14.48 -17.36 -1.20
C PRO A 110 15.43 -16.16 -1.17
N HIS A 111 15.13 -15.16 -1.99
CA HIS A 111 15.82 -13.86 -2.00
C HIS A 111 14.78 -12.77 -1.77
N PHE A 112 15.16 -11.73 -1.04
CA PHE A 112 14.25 -10.61 -0.77
C PHE A 112 14.11 -9.70 -1.98
N ILE A 113 15.25 -9.35 -2.60
CA ILE A 113 15.33 -8.59 -3.85
C ILE A 113 16.44 -9.22 -4.70
N ILE A 114 16.20 -9.44 -5.99
CA ILE A 114 17.17 -9.96 -6.97
C ILE A 114 17.35 -8.91 -8.04
N ASP A 115 18.57 -8.45 -8.29
CA ASP A 115 18.90 -7.46 -9.33
C ASP A 115 18.13 -6.13 -9.23
N GLY A 116 17.75 -5.73 -8.00
CA GLY A 116 16.93 -4.55 -7.73
C GLY A 116 15.43 -4.84 -7.79
N ALA A 117 14.62 -3.95 -7.22
CA ALA A 117 13.16 -4.10 -7.26
C ALA A 117 12.59 -3.31 -8.44
N SER A 118 11.91 -4.03 -9.33
CA SER A 118 11.42 -3.57 -10.61
C SER A 118 9.92 -3.78 -10.75
N ARG A 119 9.28 -3.01 -11.63
CA ARG A 119 7.86 -3.22 -12.00
C ARG A 119 7.57 -4.64 -12.51
N THR A 120 8.58 -5.36 -13.00
CA THR A 120 8.47 -6.74 -13.47
C THR A 120 8.24 -7.74 -12.35
N ASP A 121 8.55 -7.36 -11.12
CA ASP A 121 8.44 -8.23 -9.95
C ASP A 121 7.02 -8.21 -9.36
N ILE A 122 6.14 -7.38 -9.94
CA ILE A 122 4.80 -7.11 -9.45
C ILE A 122 3.79 -7.79 -10.37
N CYS A 123 3.29 -8.93 -9.91
CA CYS A 123 2.25 -9.71 -10.56
C CYS A 123 1.01 -9.77 -9.65
N GLN A 124 -0.15 -9.36 -10.16
CA GLN A 124 -1.39 -9.39 -9.39
C GLN A 124 -1.85 -10.83 -9.13
N GLY A 125 -2.25 -11.10 -7.88
CA GLY A 125 -2.89 -12.35 -7.49
C GLY A 125 -4.42 -12.30 -7.64
N GLU A 126 -5.14 -13.05 -6.79
CA GLU A 126 -6.61 -13.10 -6.81
C GLU A 126 -7.29 -11.93 -6.06
N LEU A 127 -6.52 -11.09 -5.36
CA LEU A 127 -7.05 -9.95 -4.61
C LEU A 127 -7.36 -8.76 -5.54
N GLY A 128 -8.44 -8.04 -5.24
CA GLY A 128 -8.89 -6.85 -5.96
C GLY A 128 -8.12 -5.57 -5.59
N ASP A 129 -6.80 -5.63 -5.49
CA ASP A 129 -5.92 -4.56 -4.99
C ASP A 129 -5.03 -3.95 -6.09
N CYS A 130 -5.45 -4.02 -7.35
CA CYS A 130 -4.70 -3.50 -8.50
C CYS A 130 -4.27 -2.04 -8.35
N TRP A 131 -5.05 -1.22 -7.64
CA TRP A 131 -4.74 0.18 -7.33
C TRP A 131 -3.47 0.32 -6.47
N LEU A 132 -3.22 -0.61 -5.55
CA LEU A 132 -2.02 -0.66 -4.73
C LEU A 132 -0.83 -1.11 -5.56
N LEU A 133 -0.99 -2.19 -6.33
CA LEU A 133 0.09 -2.73 -7.17
C LEU A 133 0.56 -1.73 -8.23
N ALA A 134 -0.36 -0.97 -8.82
CA ALA A 134 -0.02 0.12 -9.73
C ALA A 134 0.82 1.21 -9.03
N ALA A 135 0.50 1.55 -7.78
CA ALA A 135 1.29 2.51 -7.00
C ALA A 135 2.69 1.97 -6.68
N ILE A 136 2.81 0.70 -6.28
CA ILE A 136 4.11 0.05 -6.02
C ILE A 136 4.94 -0.02 -7.31
N ALA A 137 4.33 -0.35 -8.45
CA ALA A 137 5.02 -0.36 -9.74
C ALA A 137 5.57 1.02 -10.11
N CYS A 138 4.79 2.08 -9.90
CA CYS A 138 5.26 3.46 -10.06
C CYS A 138 6.42 3.79 -9.11
N LEU A 139 6.39 3.29 -7.87
CA LEU A 139 7.44 3.50 -6.88
C LEU A 139 8.78 2.91 -7.33
N THR A 140 8.78 1.75 -8.03
CA THR A 140 10.01 1.12 -8.53
C THR A 140 10.79 1.97 -9.53
N VAL A 141 10.15 2.96 -10.17
CA VAL A 141 10.82 3.87 -11.13
C VAL A 141 11.74 4.87 -10.41
N ASN A 142 11.58 5.05 -9.09
CA ASN A 142 12.43 5.94 -8.30
C ASN A 142 13.03 5.19 -7.10
N GLU A 143 14.25 4.68 -7.28
CA GLU A 143 15.00 3.94 -6.26
C GLU A 143 15.12 4.69 -4.93
N LYS A 144 15.30 6.02 -4.95
CA LYS A 144 15.44 6.80 -3.71
C LYS A 144 14.16 6.78 -2.88
N LEU A 145 12.99 6.83 -3.54
CA LEU A 145 11.70 6.73 -2.85
C LEU A 145 11.43 5.29 -2.45
N LEU A 146 11.76 4.34 -3.32
CA LEU A 146 11.62 2.91 -3.05
C LEU A 146 12.38 2.50 -1.78
N TYR A 147 13.64 2.94 -1.61
CA TYR A 147 14.45 2.60 -0.44
C TYR A 147 14.04 3.28 0.86
N ARG A 148 13.17 4.30 0.80
CA ARG A 148 12.49 4.80 2.00
C ARG A 148 11.44 3.79 2.44
N VAL A 149 10.65 3.27 1.51
CA VAL A 149 9.58 2.31 1.80
C VAL A 149 10.12 0.91 2.10
N ILE A 150 11.16 0.47 1.39
CA ILE A 150 11.79 -0.85 1.50
C ILE A 150 13.27 -0.69 1.90
N PRO A 151 13.58 -0.73 3.20
CA PRO A 151 14.95 -0.64 3.67
C PRO A 151 15.81 -1.80 3.13
N PRO A 152 17.04 -1.54 2.64
CA PRO A 152 17.84 -2.52 1.89
C PRO A 152 18.52 -3.59 2.75
N ASP A 153 18.52 -3.46 4.08
CA ASP A 153 19.21 -4.33 5.03
C ASP A 153 18.38 -5.54 5.48
N GLN A 154 17.65 -6.13 4.54
CA GLN A 154 16.73 -7.24 4.77
C GLN A 154 17.06 -8.44 3.88
N SER A 155 17.25 -9.61 4.49
CA SER A 155 17.66 -10.82 3.77
C SER A 155 17.10 -12.10 4.43
N PHE A 156 17.08 -13.19 3.65
CA PHE A 156 16.80 -14.54 4.13
C PHE A 156 18.05 -15.29 4.62
N THR A 157 19.25 -14.76 4.36
CA THR A 157 20.52 -15.39 4.76
C THR A 157 21.04 -14.82 6.08
N ASP A 158 21.28 -13.52 6.11
CA ASP A 158 21.99 -12.86 7.20
C ASP A 158 21.01 -12.39 8.28
N ASN A 159 21.23 -12.86 9.52
CA ASN A 159 20.38 -12.54 10.68
C ASN A 159 18.88 -12.78 10.46
N TYR A 160 18.53 -13.74 9.60
CA TYR A 160 17.14 -14.08 9.34
C TYR A 160 16.48 -14.66 10.60
N ALA A 161 15.42 -13.98 11.04
CA ALA A 161 14.61 -14.36 12.18
C ALA A 161 13.11 -14.44 11.83
N GLY A 162 12.77 -14.55 10.54
CA GLY A 162 11.37 -14.61 10.09
C GLY A 162 10.59 -13.30 10.25
N ILE A 163 11.28 -12.15 10.27
CA ILE A 163 10.69 -10.81 10.38
C ILE A 163 11.27 -9.87 9.32
N PHE A 164 10.42 -8.99 8.78
CA PHE A 164 10.74 -7.93 7.83
C PHE A 164 10.04 -6.64 8.27
N HIS A 165 10.44 -5.50 7.72
CA HIS A 165 9.79 -4.22 7.95
C HIS A 165 9.75 -3.34 6.69
N PHE A 166 8.77 -2.44 6.68
CA PHE A 166 8.52 -1.46 5.62
C PHE A 166 8.17 -0.11 6.25
N GLN A 167 8.36 0.99 5.52
CA GLN A 167 7.93 2.33 5.92
C GLN A 167 6.79 2.80 5.01
N VAL A 168 5.74 3.35 5.61
CA VAL A 168 4.53 3.85 4.91
C VAL A 168 4.20 5.23 5.44
#